data_AF-A0A6L7YRJ8-F1
#
_entry.id   AF-A0A6L7YRJ8-F1
#
_cell.length_a   1.000
_cell.length_b   1.000
_cell.length_c   1.000
_cell.angle_alpha   90.00
_cell.angle_beta   90.00
_cell.angle_gamma   90.00
#
_symmetry.space_group_name_H-M   'P 1'
#
loop_
_entity.id
_entity.type
_entity.pdbx_description
1 polymer ?
#
loop_
_entity_poly.entity_id
_entity_poly.type
_entity_poly.pdbx_seq_one_letter_code
_entity_poly.pdbx_strand_id
1 'polypeptide(L)' 'MFLKAKSERTYPLRIGIDVGGTFTDLVAMDEGDSAPVAFKTPTTPADPSDGVLNGIDGLASSMGLDAGE' A
#
# COMPACT_ATOMS: atom_id res chain seq x y z
N MET A 1 13.06 -32.74 9.60
CA MET A 1 13.01 -31.56 8.73
C MET A 1 12.06 -30.57 9.40
N PHE A 2 12.58 -29.65 10.20
CA PHE A 2 11.76 -28.66 10.89
C PHE A 2 11.58 -27.47 9.95
N LEU A 3 10.37 -27.27 9.42
CA LEU A 3 9.97 -25.96 8.90
C LEU A 3 9.95 -25.02 10.10
N LYS A 4 11.00 -24.23 10.25
CA LYS A 4 10.99 -23.10 11.17
C LYS A 4 9.89 -22.17 10.65
N ALA A 5 8.85 -21.95 11.45
CA ALA A 5 7.85 -20.94 11.16
C ALA A 5 8.60 -19.66 10.76
N LYS A 6 8.21 -19.05 9.62
CA LYS A 6 8.71 -17.72 9.23
C LYS A 6 8.52 -16.86 10.46
N SER A 7 9.61 -16.42 11.09
CA SER A 7 9.56 -15.50 12.22
C SER A 7 8.64 -14.35 11.85
N GLU A 8 7.79 -13.89 12.77
CA GLU A 8 6.92 -12.71 12.64
C GLU A 8 7.78 -11.44 12.49
N ARG A 9 8.47 -11.33 11.36
CA ARG A 9 9.20 -10.15 10.95
C ARG A 9 8.19 -9.27 10.25
N THR A 10 7.72 -8.26 10.96
CA THR A 10 7.08 -7.11 10.31
C THR A 10 8.16 -6.40 9.52
N TYR A 11 8.11 -6.51 8.20
CA TYR A 11 8.94 -5.71 7.33
C TYR A 11 8.28 -4.33 7.18
N PRO A 12 9.06 -3.24 7.27
CA PRO A 12 8.51 -1.92 7.01
C PRO A 12 7.96 -1.87 5.58
N LEU A 13 6.70 -1.48 5.43
CA LEU A 13 6.12 -1.21 4.11
C LEU A 13 6.65 0.12 3.61
N ARG A 14 7.17 0.13 2.38
CA ARG A 14 7.52 1.34 1.66
C ARG A 14 6.46 1.57 0.60
N ILE A 15 5.87 2.75 0.61
CA ILE A 15 4.81 3.14 -0.33
C ILE A 15 5.32 4.30 -1.17
N GLY A 16 5.37 4.10 -2.49
CA GLY A 16 5.53 5.18 -3.46
C GLY A 16 4.16 5.71 -3.88
N ILE A 17 4.01 7.03 -3.94
CA ILE A 17 2.74 7.70 -4.28
C ILE A 17 3.02 8.75 -5.34
N ASP A 18 2.27 8.72 -6.44
CA ASP A 18 2.27 9.73 -7.50
C ASP A 18 0.87 10.33 -7.66
N VAL A 19 0.76 11.63 -7.39
CA VAL A 19 -0.50 12.36 -7.48
C VAL A 19 -0.58 13.02 -8.86
N GLY A 20 -1.37 12.42 -9.75
CA GLY A 20 -1.69 12.98 -11.06
C GLY A 20 -2.95 13.84 -11.05
N GLY A 21 -3.35 14.35 -12.22
CA GLY A 21 -4.57 15.15 -12.37
C GLY A 21 -5.88 14.34 -12.38
N THR A 22 -5.82 13.09 -12.84
CA THR A 22 -6.99 12.19 -12.91
C THR A 22 -6.94 11.12 -11.84
N PHE A 23 -5.75 10.56 -11.61
CA PHE A 23 -5.54 9.44 -10.71
C PHE A 23 -4.35 9.71 -9.80
N THR A 24 -4.44 9.14 -8.60
CA THR A 24 -3.33 8.94 -7.68
C THR A 24 -2.93 7.48 -7.75
N ASP A 25 -1.67 7.23 -8.06
CA ASP A 25 -1.07 5.91 -8.21
C ASP A 25 -0.26 5.58 -6.94
N LEU A 26 -0.44 4.37 -6.40
CA LEU A 26 0.26 3.88 -5.21
C LEU A 26 0.94 2.55 -5.51
N VAL A 27 2.15 2.37 -5.00
CA VAL A 27 2.88 1.10 -5.07
C VAL A 27 3.48 0.79 -3.70
N ALA A 28 3.07 -0.33 -3.09
CA ALA A 28 3.65 -0.86 -1.87
C ALA A 28 4.68 -1.95 -2.17
N MET A 29 5.75 -1.97 -1.39
CA MET A 29 6.74 -3.04 -1.36
C MET A 29 7.21 -3.30 0.07
N ASP A 30 7.49 -4.57 0.39
CA ASP A 30 8.14 -4.98 1.63
C ASP A 30 9.58 -5.45 1.37
N GLU A 31 10.38 -5.62 2.43
CA GLU A 31 11.76 -6.14 2.34
C GLU A 31 11.83 -7.68 2.35
N GLY A 32 10.69 -8.37 2.18
CA GLY A 32 10.50 -9.80 2.37
C GLY A 32 10.48 -10.65 1.10
N ASP A 33 11.00 -10.15 -0.02
CA ASP A 33 10.91 -10.72 -1.37
C ASP A 33 9.46 -10.85 -1.91
N SER A 34 8.50 -10.10 -1.34
CA SER A 34 7.14 -10.03 -1.89
C SER A 34 7.11 -9.21 -3.19
N ALA A 35 6.24 -9.61 -4.13
CA ALA A 35 5.99 -8.81 -5.31
C ALA A 35 5.36 -7.45 -4.92
N PRO A 36 5.70 -6.34 -5.60
CA PRO A 36 5.07 -5.06 -5.35
C PRO A 36 3.56 -5.12 -5.62
N VAL A 37 2.78 -4.42 -4.78
CA VAL A 37 1.34 -4.29 -4.94
C VAL A 37 1.02 -2.87 -5.41
N ALA A 38 0.31 -2.76 -6.53
CA ALA A 38 -0.08 -1.48 -7.10
C ALA A 38 -1.57 -1.23 -6.89
N PHE A 39 -1.92 0.01 -6.57
CA PHE A 39 -3.29 0.47 -6.42
C PHE A 39 -3.47 1.83 -7.09
N LYS A 40 -4.65 2.06 -7.67
CA LYS A 40 -5.00 3.31 -8.36
C LYS A 40 -6.33 3.81 -7.83
N THR A 41 -6.39 5.08 -7.49
CA THR A 41 -7.61 5.76 -7.04
C THR A 41 -7.79 7.07 -7.79
N PRO A 42 -9.02 7.57 -8.01
CA PRO A 42 -9.23 8.91 -8.54
C PRO A 42 -8.51 9.97 -7.69
N THR A 43 -7.89 10.96 -8.32
CA THR A 43 -7.40 12.15 -7.61
C THR A 43 -8.59 12.93 -7.08
N THR A 44 -8.47 13.50 -5.89
CA THR A 44 -9.39 14.53 -5.38
C THR A 44 -8.73 15.90 -5.61
N PRO A 45 -9.01 16.64 -6.70
CA PRO A 45 -8.22 17.82 -7.04
C PRO A 45 -8.42 19.00 -6.08
N ALA A 46 -9.57 19.04 -5.40
CA ALA A 46 -9.86 20.03 -4.38
C ALA A 46 -9.00 19.82 -3.12
N ASP A 47 -8.67 18.57 -2.81
CA ASP A 47 -7.77 18.18 -1.72
C ASP A 47 -7.05 16.86 -2.07
N PRO A 48 -5.82 16.92 -2.61
CA PRO A 48 -5.06 15.73 -2.97
C PRO A 48 -4.80 14.77 -1.80
N SER A 49 -4.79 15.27 -0.56
CA SER A 49 -4.59 14.42 0.62
C SER A 49 -5.71 13.39 0.76
N ASP A 50 -6.95 13.74 0.43
CA ASP A 50 -8.07 12.77 0.42
C ASP A 50 -7.85 11.65 -0.61
N GLY A 51 -7.36 12.01 -1.80
CA GLY A 51 -7.01 11.03 -2.84
C GLY A 51 -5.94 10.06 -2.35
N VAL A 52 -4.93 10.56 -1.64
CA VAL A 52 -3.88 9.74 -1.03
C VAL A 52 -4.43 8.81 0.04
N LEU A 53 -5.24 9.30 0.99
CA LEU A 53 -5.82 8.50 2.07
C LEU A 53 -6.73 7.38 1.53
N ASN A 54 -7.62 7.71 0.60
CA ASN A 54 -8.45 6.72 -0.09
C ASN A 54 -7.60 5.65 -0.80
N GLY A 55 -6.46 6.07 -1.37
CA GLY A 55 -5.50 5.18 -1.99
C GLY A 55 -4.84 4.22 -1.01
N ILE A 56 -4.45 4.71 0.18
CA ILE A 56 -3.84 3.91 1.24
C ILE A 56 -4.83 2.86 1.76
N ASP A 57 -6.08 3.26 2.03
CA ASP A 57 -7.13 2.35 2.52
C ASP A 57 -7.43 1.25 1.49
N GLY A 58 -7.53 1.61 0.22
CA GLY A 58 -7.73 0.67 -0.88
C GLY A 58 -6.55 -0.28 -1.07
N LEU A 59 -5.32 0.24 -0.97
CA LEU A 59 -4.10 -0.56 -1.05
C LEU A 59 -4.01 -1.55 0.11
N ALA A 60 -4.24 -1.12 1.35
CA ALA A 60 -4.26 -1.99 2.53
C ALA A 60 -5.30 -3.11 2.36
N SER A 61 -6.52 -2.76 1.95
CA SER A 61 -7.58 -3.74 1.66
C SER A 61 -7.16 -4.75 0.58
N SER A 62 -6.48 -4.32 -0.48
CA SER A 62 -5.98 -5.21 -1.54
C SER A 62 -4.89 -6.18 -1.07
N MET A 63 -4.16 -5.80 -0.01
CA MET A 63 -3.14 -6.62 0.64
C MET A 63 -3.73 -7.52 1.74
N GLY A 64 -5.04 -7.44 2.00
CA GLY A 64 -5.69 -8.13 3.12
C GLY A 64 -5.26 -7.59 4.49
N LEU A 65 -4.80 -6.33 4.53
CA LEU A 65 -4.46 -5.61 5.75
C LEU A 65 -5.64 -4.73 6.13
N ASP A 66 -5.98 -4.71 7.42
CA ASP A 66 -6.81 -3.63 7.95
C ASP A 66 -5.94 -2.37 8.08
N ALA A 67 -6.38 -1.28 7.45
CA ALA A 67 -5.80 0.04 7.68
C ALA A 67 -6.21 0.51 9.09
N GLY A 68 -5.57 -0.02 10.13
CA GLY A 68 -5.90 0.30 11.50
C GLY A 68 -4.84 -0.18 12.51
N GLU A 69 -3.82 0.66 12.73
CA GLU A 69 -3.56 1.39 13.99
C GLU A 69 -2.59 2.56 13.73
#